data_AF-A0A6A3B615-F1
#
_entry.id   AF-A0A6A3B615-F1
#
_cell.length_a   1.000
_cell.length_b   1.000
_cell.length_c   1.000
_cell.angle_alpha   90.00
_cell.angle_beta   90.00
_cell.angle_gamma   90.00
#
_symmetry.space_group_name_H-M   'P 1'
#
loop_
_entity.id
_entity.type
_entity.pdbx_description
1 polymer ?
#
loop_
_entity_poly.entity_id
_entity_poly.type
_entity_poly.pdbx_seq_one_letter_code
_entity_poly.pdbx_strand_id
1 'polypeptide(L)' 'MNTVRVAKLPLKLTYIHSRGDNRTVFDGALMLDSANKVSGNYTLGTGNCKLKYSYLRDEVITFEQCYDWGKNIWDFAVSR' A
#
# COMPACT_ATOMS: atom_id res chain seq x y z
N MET A 1 -10.00 2.98 18.95
CA MET A 1 -9.75 2.37 17.63
C MET A 1 -8.57 1.42 17.78
N ASN A 2 -8.76 0.12 17.59
CA ASN A 2 -7.70 -0.86 17.87
C ASN A 2 -6.69 -0.88 16.72
N THR A 3 -5.44 -0.53 16.99
CA THR A 3 -4.34 -0.62 16.02
C THR A 3 -3.86 -2.07 15.98
N VAL A 4 -4.13 -2.76 14.88
CA VAL A 4 -3.55 -4.09 14.64
C VAL A 4 -2.05 -3.89 14.40
N ARG A 5 -1.21 -4.65 15.10
CA ARG A 5 0.24 -4.61 14.92
C ARG A 5 0.72 -5.95 14.36
N VAL A 6 1.54 -5.92 13.34
CA VAL A 6 2.23 -7.10 12.79
C VAL A 6 3.71 -6.89 13.01
N ALA A 7 4.40 -7.84 13.64
CA ALA A 7 5.81 -7.69 14.02
C ALA A 7 6.09 -6.39 14.82
N LYS A 8 5.15 -5.98 15.69
CA LYS A 8 5.15 -4.72 16.48
C LYS A 8 4.93 -3.43 15.68
N LEU A 9 4.89 -3.53 14.35
CA LEU A 9 4.66 -2.42 13.43
C LEU A 9 3.16 -2.17 13.24
N PRO A 10 2.70 -0.92 13.25
CA PRO A 10 1.29 -0.61 13.07
C PRO A 10 0.85 -0.93 11.63
N LEU A 11 -0.19 -1.76 11.53
CA LEU A 11 -0.83 -2.13 10.29
C LEU A 11 -2.20 -1.45 10.21
N LYS A 12 -2.40 -0.68 9.15
CA LYS A 12 -3.72 -0.21 8.75
C LYS A 12 -4.23 -1.14 7.66
N LEU A 13 -5.31 -1.87 7.96
CA LEU A 13 -5.97 -2.74 6.99
C LEU A 13 -7.43 -2.30 6.84
N THR A 14 -7.86 -2.10 5.60
CA THR A 14 -9.21 -1.72 5.24
C THR A 14 -9.77 -2.77 4.29
N TYR A 15 -10.90 -3.35 4.67
CA TYR A 15 -11.68 -4.24 3.83
C TYR A 15 -12.88 -3.48 3.30
N ILE A 16 -13.04 -3.47 1.97
CA ILE A 16 -14.14 -2.77 1.30
C ILE A 16 -14.86 -3.78 0.42
N HIS A 17 -16.15 -3.99 0.67
CA HIS A 17 -17.00 -4.83 -0.14
C HIS A 17 -18.17 -4.01 -0.69
N SER A 18 -18.20 -3.81 -2.00
CA SER A 18 -19.33 -3.18 -2.71
C SER A 18 -20.25 -4.27 -3.21
N ARG A 19 -21.46 -4.35 -2.64
CA ARG A 19 -22.48 -5.32 -3.07
C ARG A 19 -23.03 -5.01 -4.46
N GLY A 20 -23.10 -3.72 -4.83
CA GLY A 20 -23.61 -3.28 -6.14
C GLY A 20 -22.67 -3.68 -7.30
N ASP A 21 -21.36 -3.46 -7.12
CA ASP A 21 -20.35 -3.80 -8.13
C ASP A 21 -19.80 -5.23 -7.95
N ASN A 22 -20.33 -5.98 -6.97
CA ASN A 22 -19.79 -7.26 -6.49
C ASN A 22 -18.25 -7.25 -6.34
N ARG A 23 -17.71 -6.12 -5.88
CA ARG A 23 -16.26 -5.86 -5.86
C ARG A 23 -15.75 -5.89 -4.44
N THR A 24 -14.68 -6.64 -4.22
CA THR A 24 -14.00 -6.68 -2.92
C THR A 24 -12.58 -6.16 -3.05
N VAL A 25 -12.24 -5.18 -2.23
CA VAL A 25 -10.94 -4.51 -2.21
C VAL A 25 -10.33 -4.64 -0.82
N PHE A 26 -9.06 -5.05 -0.78
CA PHE A 26 -8.22 -5.01 0.40
C PHE A 26 -7.20 -3.90 0.23
N ASP A 27 -7.18 -2.97 1.16
CA ASP A 27 -6.19 -1.89 1.21
C ASP A 27 -5.40 -2.00 2.51
N GLY A 28 -4.09 -2.16 2.40
CA GLY A 28 -3.18 -2.37 3.52
C GLY A 28 -2.05 -1.36 3.51
N ALA A 29 -1.69 -0.82 4.67
CA ALA A 29 -0.48 -0.03 4.84
C ALA A 29 0.22 -0.42 6.15
N LEU A 30 1.47 -0.85 6.03
CA LEU A 30 2.37 -1.14 7.12
C LEU A 30 3.37 0.02 7.25
N MET A 31 3.38 0.70 8.41
CA MET A 31 4.38 1.71 8.68
C MET A 31 5.56 1.04 9.39
N LEU A 32 6.74 1.07 8.76
CA LEU A 32 7.95 0.51 9.34
C LEU A 32 8.55 1.49 10.36
N ASP A 33 8.58 2.77 10.01
CA ASP A 33 8.95 3.89 10.89
C ASP A 33 8.29 5.20 10.38
N SER A 34 8.76 6.38 10.83
CA SER A 34 8.24 7.68 10.38
C SER A 34 8.54 8.00 8.92
N ALA A 35 9.59 7.39 8.36
CA ALA A 35 10.10 7.63 7.02
C ALA A 35 9.75 6.51 6.03
N ASN A 36 9.57 5.28 6.51
CA ASN A 36 9.42 4.07 5.70
C ASN A 36 7.99 3.51 5.81
N LYS A 37 7.33 3.39 4.66
CA LYS A 37 5.96 2.89 4.56
C LYS A 37 5.84 1.90 3.41
N VAL A 38 5.25 0.74 3.69
CA VAL A 38 4.82 -0.21 2.67
C VAL A 38 3.30 -0.13 2.59
N SER A 39 2.75 0.04 1.40
CA SER A 39 1.30 0.00 1.16
C SER A 39 0.98 -0.93 0.01
N GLY A 40 -0.11 -1.66 0.12
CA GLY A 40 -0.58 -2.59 -0.89
C GLY A 40 -2.09 -2.50 -1.07
N ASN A 41 -2.54 -2.60 -2.30
CA ASN A 41 -3.95 -2.71 -2.63
C ASN A 41 -4.19 -3.94 -3.49
N TYR A 42 -5.23 -4.69 -3.18
CA TYR A 42 -5.63 -5.86 -3.95
C TYR A 42 -7.13 -5.88 -4.17
N THR A 43 -7.55 -6.00 -5.42
CA THR A 43 -8.96 -6.18 -5.79
C THR A 43 -9.20 -7.63 -6.19
N LEU A 44 -9.96 -8.35 -5.35
CA LEU A 44 -10.30 -9.75 -5.55
C LEU A 44 -10.96 -9.98 -6.91
N GLY A 45 -10.59 -11.07 -7.57
CA GLY A 45 -11.17 -11.50 -8.84
C GLY A 45 -10.70 -10.71 -10.07
N THR A 46 -9.89 -9.65 -9.90
CA THR A 46 -9.42 -8.83 -11.02
C THR A 46 -7.95 -8.99 -11.36
N GLY A 47 -7.17 -9.67 -10.50
CA GLY A 47 -5.70 -9.73 -10.63
C GLY A 47 -4.98 -8.41 -10.34
N ASN A 48 -5.72 -7.32 -10.11
CA ASN A 48 -5.16 -6.01 -9.80
C ASN A 48 -4.61 -6.01 -8.37
N CYS A 49 -3.29 -6.15 -8.28
CA CYS A 49 -2.52 -5.95 -7.07
C CYS A 49 -1.52 -4.82 -7.33
N LYS A 50 -1.41 -3.88 -6.39
CA LYS A 50 -0.39 -2.83 -6.39
C LYS A 50 0.35 -2.88 -5.07
N LEU A 51 1.67 -2.93 -5.12
CA LEU A 51 2.52 -2.80 -3.94
C LEU A 51 3.38 -1.56 -4.13
N LYS A 52 3.31 -0.65 -3.17
CA LYS A 52 4.08 0.58 -3.13
C LYS A 52 4.95 0.62 -1.88
N TYR A 53 6.22 0.92 -2.07
CA TYR A 53 7.16 1.27 -1.02
C TYR A 53 7.48 2.76 -1.11
N SER A 54 7.25 3.49 -0.02
CA SER A 54 7.58 4.91 0.09
C SER A 54 8.63 5.09 1.18
N TYR A 55 9.71 5.81 0.85
CA TYR A 55 10.80 6.14 1.75
C TYR A 55 11.08 7.64 1.73
N LEU A 56 10.98 8.29 2.89
CA LEU A 56 11.29 9.68 3.09
C LEU A 56 12.72 9.82 3.64
N ARG A 57 13.62 10.38 2.83
CA ARG A 57 14.99 10.70 3.23
C ARG A 57 15.06 12.15 3.71
N ASP A 58 15.62 12.34 4.90
CA ASP A 58 15.88 13.65 5.52
C ASP A 58 14.66 14.58 5.59
N GLU A 59 13.45 14.02 5.64
CA GLU A 59 12.17 14.75 5.59
C GLU A 59 11.96 15.65 4.35
N VAL A 60 12.84 15.54 3.36
CA VAL A 60 12.89 16.44 2.19
C VAL A 60 12.76 15.67 0.89
N ILE A 61 13.21 14.41 0.79
CA ILE A 61 13.16 13.66 -0.48
C ILE A 61 12.32 12.41 -0.29
N THR A 62 11.25 12.26 -1.06
CA THR A 62 10.42 11.05 -1.06
C THR A 62 10.78 10.18 -2.25
N PHE A 63 11.16 8.94 -1.99
CA PHE A 63 11.31 7.88 -2.97
C PHE A 63 10.08 6.98 -2.94
N GLU A 64 9.44 6.77 -4.08
CA GLU A 64 8.30 5.87 -4.20
C GLU A 64 8.57 4.85 -5.30
N GLN A 65 8.52 3.57 -4.93
CA GLN A 65 8.59 2.45 -5.87
C GLN A 65 7.26 1.74 -5.84
N CYS A 66 6.65 1.50 -6.99
CA CYS A 66 5.37 0.82 -7.08
C CYS A 66 5.46 -0.28 -8.15
N TYR A 67 4.98 -1.47 -7.81
CA TYR A 67 4.77 -2.53 -8.79
C TYR A 67 3.27 -2.79 -8.94
N ASP A 68 2.79 -2.67 -10.17
CA ASP A 68 1.41 -2.94 -10.56
C ASP A 68 1.37 -4.30 -11.25
N TRP A 69 0.93 -5.35 -10.53
CA TRP A 69 0.75 -6.69 -11.10
C TRP A 69 -0.34 -6.73 -12.17
N GLY A 70 -1.34 -5.85 -12.09
CA GLY A 70 -2.42 -5.80 -13.08
C GLY A 70 -1.91 -5.32 -14.44
N LYS A 71 -0.91 -4.43 -14.45
CA LYS A 71 -0.26 -3.95 -15.67
C LYS A 71 1.07 -4.63 -15.99
N ASN A 72 1.63 -5.37 -15.03
CA ASN A 72 2.99 -5.90 -15.07
C ASN A 72 4.05 -4.81 -15.33
N ILE A 73 3.97 -3.72 -14.57
CA ILE A 73 4.85 -2.55 -14.74
C ILE A 73 5.44 -2.12 -13.40
N TRP A 74 6.72 -1.76 -13.42
CA TRP A 74 7.40 -1.03 -12.36
C TRP A 74 7.29 0.47 -12.60
N ASP A 75 6.87 1.20 -11.56
CA ASP A 75 6.82 2.65 -11.51
C ASP A 75 7.77 3.14 -10.41
N PHE A 76 8.51 4.20 -10.71
CA PHE A 76 9.49 4.80 -9.83
C PHE A 76 9.35 6.31 -9.87
N ALA A 77 9.08 6.90 -8.71
CA ALA A 77 8.95 8.35 -8.56
C ALA A 77 9.89 8.83 -7.46
N VAL A 78 10.48 10.00 -7.70
CA VAL A 78 11.24 10.75 -6.69
C VAL A 78 10.70 12.16 -6.66
N SER A 79 10.36 12.63 -5.47
CA SER A 79 9.88 14.01 -5.23
C SER A 79 10.65 14.67 -4.10
N ARG A 80 10.64 16.01 -4.10
CA ARG A 80 11.22 16.88 -3.08
C ARG A 80 10.12 17.72 -2.45
#